data_AF-A0A372Q2H4-F1
#
_entry.id   AF-A0A372Q2H4-F1
#
_cell.length_a   1.000
_cell.length_b   1.000
_cell.length_c   1.000
_cell.angle_alpha   90.00
_cell.angle_beta   90.00
_cell.angle_gamma   90.00
#
_symmetry.space_group_name_H-M   'P 1'
#
loop_
_entity.id
_entity.type
_entity.pdbx_description
1 polymer ?
#
loop_
_entity_poly.entity_id
_entity_poly.type
_entity_poly.pdbx_seq_one_letter_code
_entity_poly.pdbx_strand_id
1 'polypeptide(L)'
;MVDVIANIIEDFSARDLHSALLVNREWCRATVPMYWKAPFSFTMKRSTTALKVYESFLETAEKSTQQTVQKPFFDYPLFIKELNYTNLLVCLGMYEMAKKAEAILQMLTKYEIRLKTFIMDNTGANNERVYGLWTTPCYASMFSSLNYVEIHTPFPKNNVMKALAKNCTELSHLDIHLHDTSVPRAEESINHLKELLSAQTRPLNLRLVFPSGSGRSLLETFQSRLESFKRLELVKWNFNGCDWEWLKRCSNLVEFAITNPPPQVSEILGTKNESYRLKVSKNSKILTEHWHFTKNDEISSKFYFHSDKSLMESQSPIITQPRVSRWTNDPKKLQYIRENAMIKMFKELDHYSSEDEDNYFSTYDDYDDGYDESLGISYESYLDSQFG
;
A
#
# COMPACT_ATOMS: atom_id res chain seq x y z
N MET A 1 -6.15 -29.02 -21.89
CA MET A 1 -7.59 -28.75 -22.05
C MET A 1 -7.92 -27.64 -21.07
N VAL A 2 -8.18 -26.43 -21.58
CA VAL A 2 -8.45 -25.27 -20.72
C VAL A 2 -9.83 -25.48 -20.08
N ASP A 3 -9.91 -25.36 -18.76
CA ASP A 3 -11.17 -25.50 -18.03
C ASP A 3 -12.07 -24.30 -18.38
N VAL A 4 -13.16 -24.57 -19.11
CA VAL A 4 -14.12 -23.54 -19.55
C VAL A 4 -14.65 -22.75 -18.36
N ILE A 5 -14.80 -23.38 -17.19
CA ILE A 5 -15.25 -22.71 -15.97
C ILE A 5 -14.20 -21.68 -15.52
N ALA A 6 -12.91 -22.02 -15.57
CA ALA A 6 -11.84 -21.10 -15.20
C ALA A 6 -11.82 -19.86 -16.10
N ASN A 7 -11.98 -20.03 -17.42
CA ASN A 7 -12.05 -18.90 -18.35
C ASN A 7 -13.24 -17.97 -18.08
N ILE A 8 -14.41 -18.54 -17.73
CA ILE A 8 -15.59 -17.72 -17.38
C ILE A 8 -15.33 -16.93 -16.09
N ILE A 9 -14.67 -17.56 -15.11
CA ILE A 9 -14.37 -16.97 -13.80
C ILE A 9 -13.34 -15.84 -13.89
N GLU A 10 -12.48 -15.80 -14.91
CA GLU A 10 -11.47 -14.74 -15.05
C GLU A 10 -12.10 -13.33 -15.14
N ASP A 11 -13.30 -13.23 -15.70
CA ASP A 11 -14.03 -11.97 -15.86
C ASP A 11 -14.92 -11.61 -14.64
N PHE A 12 -14.95 -12.45 -13.60
CA PHE A 12 -15.85 -12.27 -12.46
C PHE A 12 -15.37 -11.18 -11.50
N SER A 13 -16.33 -10.40 -11.00
CA SER A 13 -16.06 -9.51 -9.87
C SER A 13 -15.82 -10.27 -8.57
N ALA A 14 -15.25 -9.62 -7.56
CA ALA A 14 -15.14 -10.22 -6.23
C ALA A 14 -16.49 -10.70 -5.65
N ARG A 15 -17.61 -10.07 -6.05
CA ARG A 15 -18.97 -10.47 -5.66
C ARG A 15 -19.42 -11.70 -6.44
N ASP A 16 -19.17 -11.73 -7.75
CA ASP A 16 -19.53 -12.85 -8.61
C ASP A 16 -18.75 -14.11 -8.22
N LEU A 17 -17.46 -13.96 -7.89
CA LEU A 17 -16.65 -15.03 -7.32
C LEU A 17 -17.25 -15.56 -6.02
N HIS A 18 -17.74 -14.71 -5.12
CA HIS A 18 -18.39 -15.19 -3.90
C HIS A 18 -19.65 -16.02 -4.20
N SER A 19 -20.46 -15.59 -5.17
CA SER A 19 -21.64 -16.35 -5.62
C SER A 19 -21.24 -17.67 -6.31
N ALA A 20 -20.17 -17.67 -7.11
CA ALA A 20 -19.67 -18.84 -7.83
C ALA A 20 -19.21 -19.97 -6.89
N LEU A 21 -18.70 -19.63 -5.70
CA LEU A 21 -18.36 -20.61 -4.65
C LEU A 21 -19.54 -21.49 -4.24
N LEU A 22 -20.78 -21.00 -4.40
CA LEU A 22 -22.00 -21.63 -3.91
C LEU A 22 -22.74 -22.45 -4.98
N VAL A 23 -22.27 -22.44 -6.24
CA VAL A 23 -22.98 -23.08 -7.36
C VAL A 23 -22.94 -24.61 -7.25
N ASN A 24 -21.74 -25.19 -7.30
CA ASN A 24 -21.50 -26.61 -7.09
C ASN A 24 -20.00 -26.86 -6.83
N ARG A 25 -19.61 -28.12 -6.64
CA ARG A 25 -18.23 -28.52 -6.32
C ARG A 25 -17.21 -28.12 -7.38
N GLU A 26 -17.55 -28.22 -8.67
CA GLU A 26 -16.62 -27.92 -9.76
C GLU A 26 -16.40 -26.40 -9.87
N TRP A 27 -17.47 -25.61 -9.80
CA TRP A 27 -17.37 -24.15 -9.74
C TRP A 27 -16.59 -23.69 -8.50
N CYS A 28 -16.83 -24.29 -7.33
CA CYS A 28 -16.09 -23.99 -6.12
C CYS A 28 -14.58 -24.27 -6.29
N ARG A 29 -14.21 -25.42 -6.87
CA ARG A 29 -12.80 -25.79 -7.13
C ARG A 29 -12.08 -24.79 -8.04
N ALA A 30 -12.74 -24.33 -9.10
CA ALA A 30 -12.17 -23.33 -10.02
C ALA A 30 -12.16 -21.91 -9.40
N THR A 31 -13.16 -21.58 -8.59
CA THR A 31 -13.34 -20.25 -8.00
C THR A 31 -12.39 -19.99 -6.84
N VAL A 32 -12.12 -20.99 -5.99
CA VAL A 32 -11.30 -20.78 -4.77
C VAL A 32 -9.93 -20.20 -5.07
N PRO A 33 -9.12 -20.71 -6.02
CA PRO A 33 -7.83 -20.11 -6.36
C PRO A 33 -7.94 -18.65 -6.82
N MET A 34 -8.97 -18.33 -7.61
CA MET A 34 -9.21 -16.98 -8.13
C MET A 34 -9.70 -16.03 -7.03
N TYR A 35 -10.62 -16.49 -6.19
CA TYR A 35 -11.12 -15.72 -5.05
C TYR A 35 -10.01 -15.50 -4.04
N TRP A 36 -9.17 -16.48 -3.77
CA TRP A 36 -8.12 -16.40 -2.75
C TRP A 36 -6.80 -15.79 -3.23
N LYS A 37 -6.73 -15.31 -4.48
CA LYS A 37 -5.54 -14.62 -5.01
C LYS A 37 -5.16 -13.35 -4.22
N ALA A 38 -6.15 -12.68 -3.64
CA ALA A 38 -6.02 -11.42 -2.90
C ALA A 38 -6.83 -11.48 -1.60
N PRO A 39 -6.43 -12.31 -0.61
CA PRO A 39 -7.27 -12.63 0.54
C PRO A 39 -7.46 -11.44 1.49
N PHE A 40 -6.49 -10.53 1.55
CA PHE A 40 -6.50 -9.33 2.40
C PHE A 40 -6.98 -8.06 1.68
N SER A 41 -7.53 -8.19 0.48
CA SER A 41 -8.04 -7.07 -0.31
C SER A 41 -9.57 -6.94 -0.21
N PHE A 42 -10.13 -5.86 -0.77
CA PHE A 42 -11.57 -5.55 -0.87
C PHE A 42 -12.29 -5.09 0.40
N THR A 43 -12.40 -5.92 1.45
CA THR A 43 -13.18 -5.57 2.65
C THR A 43 -12.52 -6.10 3.93
N MET A 44 -12.62 -5.37 5.04
CA MET A 44 -12.11 -5.83 6.32
C MET A 44 -12.73 -7.15 6.78
N LYS A 45 -14.04 -7.36 6.57
CA LYS A 45 -14.70 -8.62 6.90
C LYS A 45 -14.02 -9.81 6.22
N ARG A 46 -13.66 -9.66 4.94
CA ARG A 46 -12.96 -10.68 4.17
C ARG A 46 -11.54 -10.89 4.70
N SER A 47 -10.79 -9.82 4.94
CA SER A 47 -9.44 -9.90 5.51
C SER A 47 -9.43 -10.60 6.87
N THR A 48 -10.41 -10.33 7.73
CA THR A 48 -10.58 -11.03 9.02
C THR A 48 -10.92 -12.52 8.82
N THR A 49 -11.77 -12.87 7.85
CA THR A 49 -12.04 -14.29 7.52
C THR A 49 -10.79 -14.99 6.99
N ALA A 50 -10.04 -14.33 6.12
CA ALA A 50 -8.78 -14.86 5.60
C ALA A 50 -7.75 -15.06 6.72
N LEU A 51 -7.64 -14.12 7.65
CA LEU A 51 -6.75 -14.23 8.80
C LEU A 51 -7.06 -15.48 9.62
N LYS A 52 -8.33 -15.75 9.96
CA LYS A 52 -8.73 -16.97 10.68
C LYS A 52 -8.34 -18.25 9.95
N VAL A 53 -8.47 -18.26 8.62
CA VAL A 53 -8.02 -19.39 7.80
C VAL A 53 -6.50 -19.55 7.91
N TYR A 54 -5.74 -18.46 7.79
CA TYR A 54 -4.28 -18.50 7.92
C TYR A 54 -3.82 -18.94 9.32
N GLU A 55 -4.47 -18.44 10.37
CA GLU A 55 -4.21 -18.85 11.76
C GLU A 55 -4.41 -20.36 11.94
N SER A 56 -5.41 -20.97 11.30
CA SER A 56 -5.59 -22.43 11.36
C SER A 56 -4.42 -23.22 10.76
N PHE A 57 -3.71 -22.67 9.77
CA PHE A 57 -2.49 -23.30 9.22
C PHE A 57 -1.28 -23.13 10.14
N LEU A 58 -1.22 -22.04 10.92
CA LEU A 58 -0.18 -21.82 11.92
C LEU A 58 -0.36 -22.75 13.12
N GLU A 59 -1.60 -22.89 13.63
CA GLU A 59 -1.91 -23.77 14.75
C GLU A 59 -1.61 -25.25 14.45
N THR A 60 -1.89 -25.71 13.21
CA THR A 60 -1.53 -27.07 12.78
C THR A 60 -0.03 -27.32 12.71
N ALA A 61 0.80 -26.27 12.60
CA ALA A 61 2.25 -26.42 12.61
C ALA A 61 2.81 -26.54 14.04
N GLU A 62 2.16 -25.92 15.03
CA GLU A 62 2.61 -25.91 16.43
C GLU A 62 2.07 -27.09 17.26
N LYS A 63 0.84 -27.56 16.97
CA LYS A 63 0.17 -28.63 17.73
C LYS A 63 0.18 -29.96 16.97
N SER A 64 1.33 -30.63 16.91
CA SER A 64 1.44 -32.00 16.41
C SER A 64 0.86 -33.07 17.36
N THR A 65 0.20 -32.67 18.45
CA THR A 65 -0.41 -33.56 19.44
C THR A 65 -1.91 -33.27 19.64
N GLN A 66 -2.74 -34.13 19.04
CA GLN A 66 -4.03 -34.60 19.54
C GLN A 66 -5.24 -33.65 19.69
N GLN A 67 -5.34 -32.55 18.93
CA GLN A 67 -6.65 -31.91 18.69
C GLN A 67 -6.99 -31.95 17.20
N THR A 68 -8.18 -32.49 16.89
CA THR A 68 -8.80 -32.56 15.56
C THR A 68 -9.19 -31.16 15.10
N VAL A 69 -8.21 -30.29 14.88
CA VAL A 69 -8.41 -29.06 14.12
C VAL A 69 -8.75 -29.52 12.71
N GLN A 70 -9.99 -29.28 12.27
CA GLN A 70 -10.41 -29.62 10.90
C GLN A 70 -9.51 -28.85 9.94
N LYS A 71 -8.63 -29.57 9.25
CA LYS A 71 -7.77 -28.98 8.22
C LYS A 71 -8.67 -28.34 7.16
N PRO A 72 -8.42 -27.09 6.74
CA PRO A 72 -9.15 -26.47 5.65
C PRO A 72 -9.13 -27.35 4.39
N PHE A 73 -10.24 -27.39 3.67
CA PHE A 73 -10.40 -28.27 2.50
C PHE A 73 -9.41 -27.98 1.37
N PHE A 74 -8.98 -26.72 1.26
CA PHE A 74 -7.99 -26.29 0.28
C PHE A 74 -6.73 -25.79 0.99
N ASP A 75 -5.58 -25.94 0.34
CA ASP A 75 -4.31 -25.36 0.78
C ASP A 75 -4.27 -23.85 0.42
N TYR A 76 -5.15 -23.08 1.07
CA TYR A 76 -5.37 -21.66 0.83
C TYR A 76 -4.10 -20.79 0.71
N PRO A 77 -3.03 -21.00 1.50
CA PRO A 77 -1.79 -20.23 1.35
C PRO A 77 -1.18 -20.30 -0.05
N LEU A 78 -1.35 -21.41 -0.80
CA LEU A 78 -0.79 -21.57 -2.16
C LEU A 78 -1.39 -20.60 -3.20
N PHE A 79 -2.58 -20.07 -2.93
CA PHE A 79 -3.32 -19.29 -3.91
C PHE A 79 -3.01 -17.80 -3.86
N ILE A 80 -2.38 -17.30 -2.80
CA ILE A 80 -2.09 -15.86 -2.68
C ILE A 80 -1.11 -15.40 -3.77
N LYS A 81 -1.47 -14.31 -4.43
CA LYS A 81 -0.64 -13.58 -5.42
C LYS A 81 -0.55 -12.10 -5.10
N GLU A 82 -1.52 -11.57 -4.35
CA GLU A 82 -1.58 -10.19 -3.90
C GLU A 82 -1.58 -10.14 -2.37
N LEU A 83 -0.64 -9.36 -1.83
CA LEU A 83 -0.58 -9.07 -0.41
C LEU A 83 -0.86 -7.58 -0.19
N ASN A 84 -2.07 -7.28 0.29
CA ASN A 84 -2.34 -6.01 0.94
C ASN A 84 -1.85 -6.10 2.39
N TYR A 85 -0.63 -5.62 2.61
CA TYR A 85 0.06 -5.76 3.88
C TYR A 85 -0.58 -4.91 4.97
N THR A 86 -1.07 -3.72 4.63
CA THR A 86 -1.77 -2.86 5.59
C THR A 86 -3.02 -3.52 6.14
N ASN A 87 -3.86 -4.10 5.28
CA ASN A 87 -5.06 -4.78 5.74
C ASN A 87 -4.75 -6.02 6.57
N LEU A 88 -3.68 -6.74 6.25
CA LEU A 88 -3.17 -7.82 7.10
C LEU A 88 -2.84 -7.28 8.49
N LEU A 89 -1.99 -6.24 8.58
CA LEU A 89 -1.58 -5.65 9.85
C LEU A 89 -2.76 -5.13 10.68
N VAL A 90 -3.71 -4.43 10.04
CA VAL A 90 -4.94 -3.95 10.71
C VAL A 90 -5.75 -5.10 11.29
N CYS A 91 -5.83 -6.25 10.61
CA CYS A 91 -6.57 -7.41 11.10
C CYS A 91 -5.91 -8.10 12.30
N LEU A 92 -4.58 -7.96 12.47
CA LEU A 92 -3.83 -8.64 13.52
C LEU A 92 -4.02 -8.02 14.91
N GLY A 93 -4.56 -6.80 15.00
CA GLY A 93 -4.64 -6.05 16.25
C GLY A 93 -3.26 -5.55 16.71
N MET A 94 -3.21 -4.68 17.72
CA MET A 94 -1.95 -4.07 18.17
C MET A 94 -1.06 -5.05 18.94
N TYR A 95 -1.66 -5.88 19.80
CA TYR A 95 -0.94 -6.84 20.62
C TYR A 95 -0.51 -8.04 19.76
N GLU A 96 0.78 -8.35 19.74
CA GLU A 96 1.41 -9.40 18.90
C GLU A 96 1.42 -9.18 17.38
N MET A 97 1.09 -7.98 16.88
CA MET A 97 1.05 -7.69 15.44
C MET A 97 2.32 -8.16 14.71
N ALA A 98 3.49 -7.83 15.25
CA ALA A 98 4.78 -8.19 14.66
C ALA A 98 4.98 -9.71 14.59
N LYS A 99 4.73 -10.41 15.70
CA LYS A 99 4.91 -11.86 15.82
C LYS A 99 3.99 -12.61 14.87
N LYS A 100 2.70 -12.23 14.80
CA LYS A 100 1.74 -12.89 13.91
C LYS A 100 2.01 -12.56 12.43
N ALA A 101 2.37 -11.32 12.11
CA ALA A 101 2.75 -10.94 10.74
C ALA A 101 3.98 -11.73 10.28
N GLU A 102 4.98 -11.87 11.16
CA GLU A 102 6.18 -12.66 10.91
C GLU A 102 5.84 -14.14 10.70
N ALA A 103 5.01 -14.75 11.56
CA ALA A 103 4.58 -16.14 11.41
C ALA A 103 3.87 -16.40 10.06
N ILE A 104 3.03 -15.46 9.62
CA ILE A 104 2.37 -15.53 8.32
C ILE A 104 3.40 -15.43 7.18
N LEU A 105 4.36 -14.49 7.25
CA LEU A 105 5.40 -14.36 6.23
C LEU A 105 6.29 -15.61 6.17
N GLN A 106 6.70 -16.17 7.31
CA GLN A 106 7.47 -17.42 7.38
C GLN A 106 6.70 -18.59 6.77
N MET A 107 5.41 -18.71 7.08
CA MET A 107 4.54 -19.70 6.47
C MET A 107 4.54 -19.52 4.95
N LEU A 108 4.27 -18.32 4.43
CA LEU A 108 4.27 -18.06 2.98
C LEU A 108 5.61 -18.36 2.31
N THR A 109 6.73 -18.09 2.99
CA THR A 109 8.06 -18.49 2.50
C THR A 109 8.21 -20.00 2.42
N LYS A 110 7.74 -20.75 3.43
CA LYS A 110 7.76 -22.22 3.44
C LYS A 110 6.90 -22.82 2.32
N TYR A 111 5.81 -22.16 1.94
CA TYR A 111 5.00 -22.51 0.78
C TYR A 111 5.61 -22.06 -0.56
N GLU A 112 6.83 -21.49 -0.56
CA GLU A 112 7.54 -20.99 -1.74
C GLU A 112 6.71 -20.00 -2.56
N ILE A 113 5.90 -19.20 -1.86
CA ILE A 113 5.00 -18.24 -2.50
C ILE A 113 5.83 -17.17 -3.20
N ARG A 114 5.39 -16.81 -4.41
CA ARG A 114 5.90 -15.67 -5.18
C ARG A 114 4.76 -14.70 -5.44
N LEU A 115 4.83 -13.54 -4.81
CA LEU A 115 3.83 -12.48 -4.93
C LEU A 115 4.01 -11.73 -6.24
N LYS A 116 2.89 -11.23 -6.77
CA LYS A 116 2.79 -10.35 -7.95
C LYS A 116 2.45 -8.93 -7.56
N THR A 117 1.54 -8.78 -6.61
CA THR A 117 1.05 -7.48 -6.15
C THR A 117 1.38 -7.28 -4.68
N PHE A 118 1.93 -6.12 -4.35
CA PHE A 118 2.18 -5.70 -2.98
C PHE A 118 1.61 -4.31 -2.73
N ILE A 119 0.79 -4.17 -1.70
CA ILE A 119 0.13 -2.92 -1.34
C ILE A 119 0.42 -2.62 0.13
N MET A 120 0.90 -1.42 0.41
CA MET A 120 1.25 -0.98 1.75
C MET A 120 0.96 0.51 1.92
N ASP A 121 -0.12 0.80 2.63
CA ASP A 121 -0.52 2.13 3.09
C ASP A 121 -0.08 2.39 4.53
N ASN A 122 0.29 3.64 4.82
CA ASN A 122 0.55 4.14 6.16
C ASN A 122 -0.75 4.41 6.91
N THR A 123 -0.96 3.72 8.03
CA THR A 123 -2.09 3.96 8.94
C THR A 123 -1.70 4.71 10.21
N GLY A 124 -0.46 5.19 10.34
CA GLY A 124 0.04 5.94 11.49
C GLY A 124 1.51 5.66 11.82
N ALA A 125 2.21 6.64 12.38
CA ALA A 125 3.66 6.66 12.55
C ALA A 125 4.24 5.66 13.57
N ASN A 126 3.42 5.00 14.40
CA ASN A 126 3.90 4.31 15.61
C ASN A 126 4.35 2.86 15.39
N ASN A 127 4.35 2.32 14.16
CA ASN A 127 4.66 0.91 13.89
C ASN A 127 5.68 0.66 12.76
N GLU A 128 6.59 1.61 12.48
CA GLU A 128 7.57 1.51 11.37
C GLU A 128 8.31 0.16 11.31
N ARG A 129 8.65 -0.43 12.47
CA ARG A 129 9.32 -1.74 12.55
C ARG A 129 8.49 -2.86 11.93
N VAL A 130 7.17 -2.88 12.19
CA VAL A 130 6.27 -3.92 11.67
C VAL A 130 6.12 -3.78 10.16
N TYR A 131 5.99 -2.55 9.66
CA TYR A 131 5.94 -2.26 8.23
C TYR A 131 7.23 -2.66 7.48
N GLY A 132 8.36 -2.72 8.19
CA GLY A 132 9.65 -3.16 7.65
C GLY A 132 9.92 -4.68 7.73
N LEU A 133 9.09 -5.49 8.40
CA LEU A 133 9.38 -6.92 8.65
C LEU A 133 9.66 -7.70 7.36
N TRP A 134 8.87 -7.46 6.32
CA TRP A 134 9.00 -8.11 5.03
C TRP A 134 10.32 -7.81 4.31
N THR A 135 11.05 -6.77 4.71
CA THR A 135 12.36 -6.41 4.12
C THR A 135 13.50 -7.34 4.57
N THR A 136 13.24 -8.22 5.52
CA THR A 136 14.21 -9.21 6.01
C THR A 136 14.66 -10.13 4.85
N PRO A 137 15.97 -10.43 4.71
CA PRO A 137 16.48 -11.19 3.56
C PRO A 137 15.83 -12.55 3.31
N CYS A 138 15.35 -13.24 4.36
CA CYS A 138 14.67 -14.53 4.22
C CYS A 138 13.34 -14.46 3.45
N TYR A 139 12.75 -13.27 3.31
CA TYR A 139 11.52 -13.06 2.54
C TYR A 139 11.78 -12.58 1.11
N ALA A 140 13.03 -12.28 0.73
CA ALA A 140 13.36 -11.66 -0.56
C ALA A 140 12.85 -12.45 -1.78
N SER A 141 12.90 -13.78 -1.73
CA SER A 141 12.41 -14.65 -2.82
C SER A 141 10.91 -14.46 -3.08
N MET A 142 10.12 -14.24 -2.02
CA MET A 142 8.66 -14.05 -2.09
C MET A 142 8.29 -12.78 -2.85
N PHE A 143 9.05 -11.70 -2.65
CA PHE A 143 8.83 -10.40 -3.28
C PHE A 143 9.60 -10.21 -4.60
N SER A 144 10.52 -11.11 -4.94
CA SER A 144 11.34 -11.00 -6.16
C SER A 144 10.55 -10.97 -7.49
N SER A 145 9.28 -11.41 -7.46
CA SER A 145 8.46 -11.57 -8.66
C SER A 145 7.36 -10.52 -8.80
N LEU A 146 7.41 -9.48 -7.96
CA LEU A 146 6.45 -8.39 -7.98
C LEU A 146 6.44 -7.70 -9.35
N ASN A 147 5.23 -7.37 -9.81
CA ASN A 147 4.99 -6.57 -11.02
C ASN A 147 4.18 -5.30 -10.72
N TYR A 148 3.48 -5.27 -9.59
CA TYR A 148 2.63 -4.18 -9.13
C TYR A 148 2.96 -3.85 -7.67
N VAL A 149 3.27 -2.58 -7.41
CA VAL A 149 3.55 -2.05 -6.08
C VAL A 149 2.79 -0.74 -5.86
N GLU A 150 2.05 -0.66 -4.77
CA GLU A 150 1.40 0.57 -4.27
C GLU A 150 1.88 0.82 -2.84
N ILE A 151 2.57 1.95 -2.62
CA ILE A 151 3.21 2.26 -1.34
C ILE A 151 2.90 3.71 -0.96
N HIS A 152 2.11 3.89 0.10
CA HIS A 152 1.75 5.20 0.61
C HIS A 152 2.33 5.42 2.00
N THR A 153 3.29 6.33 2.15
CA THR A 153 4.16 6.39 3.33
C THR A 153 4.45 7.84 3.74
N PRO A 154 4.91 8.03 4.97
CA PRO A 154 6.33 8.24 5.17
C PRO A 154 6.92 7.06 5.93
N PHE A 155 7.94 6.43 5.37
CA PHE A 155 8.77 5.49 6.12
C PHE A 155 10.25 5.79 5.94
N PRO A 156 10.72 6.91 6.48
CA PRO A 156 12.09 7.37 6.28
C PRO A 156 13.13 6.40 6.84
N LYS A 157 12.80 5.60 7.86
CA LYS A 157 13.74 4.68 8.52
C LYS A 157 13.68 3.24 8.04
N ASN A 158 12.71 2.86 7.20
CA ASN A 158 12.57 1.47 6.81
C ASN A 158 13.32 1.17 5.50
N ASN A 159 13.88 -0.03 5.41
CA ASN A 159 14.58 -0.50 4.22
C ASN A 159 13.63 -0.83 3.06
N VAL A 160 12.40 -0.29 3.03
CA VAL A 160 11.38 -0.67 2.05
C VAL A 160 11.81 -0.33 0.63
N MET A 161 12.14 0.94 0.38
CA MET A 161 12.55 1.36 -0.97
C MET A 161 13.86 0.67 -1.40
N LYS A 162 14.82 0.52 -0.46
CA LYS A 162 16.06 -0.24 -0.69
C LYS A 162 15.78 -1.72 -1.01
N ALA A 163 14.88 -2.36 -0.28
CA ALA A 163 14.50 -3.75 -0.48
C ALA A 163 13.78 -3.94 -1.82
N LEU A 164 12.90 -3.01 -2.20
CA LEU A 164 12.31 -3.01 -3.53
C LEU A 164 13.37 -2.85 -4.61
N ALA A 165 14.27 -1.86 -4.49
CA ALA A 165 15.32 -1.63 -5.47
C ALA A 165 16.22 -2.86 -5.64
N LYS A 166 16.56 -3.53 -4.52
CA LYS A 166 17.42 -4.71 -4.50
C LYS A 166 16.74 -5.96 -5.05
N ASN A 167 15.47 -6.19 -4.71
CA ASN A 167 14.82 -7.47 -4.95
C ASN A 167 13.83 -7.45 -6.12
N CYS A 168 13.35 -6.28 -6.54
CA CYS A 168 12.27 -6.12 -7.51
C CYS A 168 12.76 -5.29 -8.71
N THR A 169 13.15 -5.95 -9.79
CA THR A 169 13.72 -5.30 -10.99
C THR A 169 12.80 -5.33 -12.21
N GLU A 170 11.64 -5.99 -12.09
CA GLU A 170 10.69 -6.22 -13.18
C GLU A 170 9.33 -5.54 -12.94
N LEU A 171 9.29 -4.48 -12.13
CA LEU A 171 8.05 -3.76 -11.86
C LEU A 171 7.50 -3.17 -13.15
N SER A 172 6.18 -3.26 -13.30
CA SER A 172 5.42 -2.69 -14.42
C SER A 172 4.45 -1.60 -13.96
N HIS A 173 4.03 -1.65 -12.71
CA HIS A 173 3.19 -0.67 -12.05
C HIS A 173 3.83 -0.28 -10.72
N LEU A 174 4.03 1.02 -10.53
CA LEU A 174 4.60 1.59 -9.33
C LEU A 174 3.84 2.87 -8.95
N ASP A 175 3.06 2.81 -7.88
CA ASP A 175 2.40 3.97 -7.27
C ASP A 175 3.04 4.25 -5.91
N ILE A 176 3.74 5.38 -5.78
CA ILE A 176 4.44 5.76 -4.56
C ILE A 176 3.93 7.12 -4.09
N HIS A 177 3.40 7.15 -2.86
CA HIS A 177 3.12 8.38 -2.15
C HIS A 177 4.15 8.58 -1.03
N LEU A 178 4.85 9.70 -1.10
CA LEU A 178 5.81 10.16 -0.11
C LEU A 178 5.21 11.34 0.65
N HIS A 179 5.19 11.23 1.97
CA HIS A 179 4.67 12.25 2.88
C HIS A 179 5.69 12.60 3.96
N ASP A 180 6.92 12.96 3.57
CA ASP A 180 7.90 13.51 4.52
C ASP A 180 7.81 15.03 4.61
N THR A 181 7.84 15.56 5.83
CA THR A 181 7.79 17.01 6.11
C THR A 181 9.17 17.58 6.44
N SER A 182 10.18 16.73 6.68
CA SER A 182 11.54 17.16 7.01
C SER A 182 12.45 17.12 5.79
N VAL A 183 13.26 18.16 5.61
CA VAL A 183 14.14 18.28 4.43
C VAL A 183 15.15 17.13 4.31
N PRO A 184 15.91 16.74 5.36
CA PRO A 184 16.91 15.67 5.24
C PRO A 184 16.29 14.32 4.86
N ARG A 185 15.14 13.98 5.44
CA ARG A 185 14.45 12.71 5.14
C ARG A 185 13.77 12.73 3.77
N ALA A 186 13.34 13.90 3.30
CA ALA A 186 12.84 14.08 1.94
C ALA A 186 13.95 13.80 0.91
N GLU A 187 15.16 14.29 1.14
CA GLU A 187 16.32 14.03 0.27
C GLU A 187 16.70 12.54 0.28
N GLU A 188 16.76 11.91 1.45
CA GLU A 188 17.00 10.47 1.57
C GLU A 188 15.94 9.64 0.83
N SER A 189 14.65 9.99 0.99
CA SER A 189 13.54 9.33 0.30
C SER A 189 13.66 9.44 -1.22
N ILE A 190 14.09 10.61 -1.71
CA ILE A 190 14.37 10.82 -3.14
C ILE A 190 15.53 9.93 -3.61
N ASN A 191 16.62 9.82 -2.84
CA ASN A 191 17.75 8.98 -3.21
C ASN A 191 17.35 7.50 -3.31
N HIS A 192 16.58 6.99 -2.35
CA HIS A 192 16.06 5.62 -2.44
C HIS A 192 15.10 5.43 -3.62
N LEU A 193 14.30 6.45 -3.95
CA LEU A 193 13.45 6.42 -5.14
C LEU A 193 14.28 6.37 -6.42
N LYS A 194 15.38 7.12 -6.50
CA LYS A 194 16.30 7.07 -7.66
C LYS A 194 16.91 5.69 -7.82
N GLU A 195 17.35 5.07 -6.73
CA GLU A 195 17.88 3.69 -6.74
C GLU A 195 16.81 2.71 -7.24
N LEU A 196 15.59 2.80 -6.69
CA LEU A 196 14.48 1.95 -7.10
C LEU A 196 14.15 2.09 -8.59
N LEU A 197 14.05 3.31 -9.08
CA LEU A 197 13.80 3.57 -10.49
C LEU A 197 14.93 3.00 -11.35
N SER A 198 16.19 3.30 -11.01
CA SER A 198 17.35 2.83 -11.76
C SER A 198 17.46 1.30 -11.82
N ALA A 199 16.96 0.59 -10.82
CA ALA A 199 16.95 -0.87 -10.79
C ALA A 199 15.92 -1.51 -11.74
N GLN A 200 14.94 -0.76 -12.27
CA GLN A 200 13.89 -1.34 -13.09
C GLN A 200 14.35 -1.58 -14.53
N THR A 201 14.07 -2.78 -15.03
CA THR A 201 14.44 -3.25 -16.37
C THR A 201 13.29 -3.20 -17.38
N ARG A 202 12.06 -2.98 -16.90
CA ARG A 202 10.85 -2.95 -17.74
C ARG A 202 10.28 -1.54 -17.84
N PRO A 203 9.48 -1.25 -18.90
CA PRO A 203 8.69 -0.04 -18.95
C PRO A 203 7.70 0.05 -17.79
N LEU A 204 7.68 1.20 -17.13
CA LEU A 204 6.92 1.50 -15.94
C LEU A 204 5.65 2.31 -16.28
N ASN A 205 4.56 1.93 -15.63
CA ASN A 205 3.49 2.85 -15.29
C ASN A 205 3.84 3.39 -13.91
N LEU A 206 4.24 4.66 -13.84
CA LEU A 206 4.75 5.30 -12.63
C LEU A 206 3.82 6.42 -12.19
N ARG A 207 3.40 6.38 -10.93
CA ARG A 207 2.78 7.50 -10.23
C ARG A 207 3.60 7.85 -9.01
N LEU A 208 3.94 9.12 -8.89
CA LEU A 208 4.70 9.67 -7.78
C LEU A 208 3.94 10.83 -7.17
N VAL A 209 3.63 10.74 -5.89
CA VAL A 209 3.01 11.82 -5.11
C VAL A 209 3.99 12.28 -4.05
N PHE A 210 4.52 13.50 -4.15
CA PHE A 210 5.38 14.05 -3.09
C PHE A 210 5.29 15.58 -2.97
N PRO A 211 4.53 16.11 -1.99
CA PRO A 211 4.37 17.55 -1.80
C PRO A 211 5.66 18.31 -1.48
N SER A 212 6.59 17.67 -0.77
CA SER A 212 7.88 18.25 -0.37
C SER A 212 9.01 17.93 -1.36
N GLY A 213 8.70 17.23 -2.45
CA GLY A 213 9.69 16.69 -3.38
C GLY A 213 10.22 17.75 -4.35
N SER A 214 11.55 17.89 -4.41
CA SER A 214 12.22 18.70 -5.44
C SER A 214 12.28 17.90 -6.74
N GLY A 215 11.43 18.24 -7.71
CA GLY A 215 11.36 17.60 -9.03
C GLY A 215 12.68 17.67 -9.80
N ARG A 216 13.48 18.75 -9.61
CA ARG A 216 14.81 18.91 -10.21
C ARG A 216 15.73 17.73 -9.94
N SER A 217 15.66 17.19 -8.73
CA SER A 217 16.50 16.07 -8.31
C SER A 217 16.21 14.78 -9.08
N LEU A 218 14.97 14.58 -9.54
CA LEU A 218 14.55 13.39 -10.30
C LEU A 218 14.83 13.50 -11.80
N LEU A 219 15.06 14.71 -12.33
CA LEU A 219 15.20 14.92 -13.77
C LEU A 219 16.33 14.08 -14.37
N GLU A 220 17.48 14.02 -13.73
CA GLU A 220 18.61 13.22 -14.23
C GLU A 220 18.24 11.73 -14.34
N THR A 221 17.48 11.22 -13.38
CA THR A 221 16.99 9.83 -13.38
C THR A 221 15.91 9.60 -14.44
N PHE A 222 15.05 10.58 -14.71
CA PHE A 222 14.07 10.46 -15.79
C PHE A 222 14.73 10.55 -17.17
N GLN A 223 15.69 11.47 -17.33
CA GLN A 223 16.42 11.71 -18.57
C GLN A 223 17.33 10.55 -18.96
N SER A 224 17.84 9.78 -18.00
CA SER A 224 18.60 8.55 -18.28
C SER A 224 17.70 7.37 -18.66
N ARG A 225 16.37 7.48 -18.52
CA ARG A 225 15.40 6.38 -18.67
C ARG A 225 14.19 6.74 -19.53
N LEU A 226 14.42 7.51 -20.59
CA LEU A 226 13.37 8.09 -21.44
C LEU A 226 12.40 7.05 -22.04
N GLU A 227 12.92 5.88 -22.42
CA GLU A 227 12.14 4.79 -23.00
C GLU A 227 11.45 3.91 -21.94
N SER A 228 11.81 4.08 -20.67
CA SER A 228 11.30 3.25 -19.57
C SER A 228 9.94 3.70 -19.04
N PHE A 229 9.34 4.78 -19.55
CA PHE A 229 8.04 5.25 -19.06
C PHE A 229 6.96 5.02 -20.11
N LYS A 230 5.99 4.18 -19.76
CA LYS A 230 4.75 4.02 -20.52
C LYS A 230 3.70 5.01 -20.05
N ARG A 231 3.57 5.18 -18.74
CA ARG A 231 2.68 6.16 -18.12
C ARG A 231 3.40 6.85 -16.99
N LEU A 232 3.27 8.17 -16.90
CA LEU A 232 3.95 8.95 -15.88
C LEU A 232 3.01 9.98 -15.28
N GLU A 233 2.71 9.84 -13.99
CA GLU A 233 1.93 10.80 -13.22
C GLU A 233 2.76 11.40 -12.09
N LEU A 234 2.89 12.73 -12.07
CA LEU A 234 3.68 13.50 -11.13
C LEU A 234 2.79 14.44 -10.31
N VAL A 235 2.58 14.12 -9.04
CA VAL A 235 1.59 14.82 -8.20
C VAL A 235 2.26 15.58 -7.06
N LYS A 236 1.97 16.88 -6.99
CA LYS A 236 2.45 17.85 -5.99
C LYS A 236 3.97 18.07 -5.92
N TRP A 237 4.72 17.57 -6.89
CA TRP A 237 6.16 17.81 -6.99
C TRP A 237 6.47 19.25 -7.41
N ASN A 238 7.60 19.80 -6.91
CA ASN A 238 8.09 21.12 -7.31
C ASN A 238 9.08 21.02 -8.48
N PHE A 239 8.64 21.38 -9.68
CA PHE A 239 9.47 21.42 -10.90
C PHE A 239 9.79 22.85 -11.37
N ASN A 240 9.77 23.85 -10.48
CA ASN A 240 10.07 25.22 -10.87
C ASN A 240 11.48 25.33 -11.48
N GLY A 241 11.58 26.01 -12.63
CA GLY A 241 12.85 26.20 -13.35
C GLY A 241 13.44 24.93 -13.98
N CYS A 242 12.67 23.84 -14.05
CA CYS A 242 13.07 22.61 -14.72
C CYS A 242 12.81 22.70 -16.23
N ASP A 243 13.71 22.12 -17.02
CA ASP A 243 13.51 21.94 -18.46
C ASP A 243 12.70 20.67 -18.74
N TRP A 244 11.68 20.79 -19.60
CA TRP A 244 10.75 19.73 -19.97
C TRP A 244 10.98 19.17 -21.38
N GLU A 245 11.97 19.66 -22.13
CA GLU A 245 12.28 19.18 -23.49
C GLU A 245 12.52 17.66 -23.57
N TRP A 246 12.94 17.05 -22.46
CA TRP A 246 13.11 15.60 -22.38
C TRP A 246 11.83 14.81 -22.66
N LEU A 247 10.64 15.38 -22.43
CA LEU A 247 9.36 14.73 -22.74
C LEU A 247 9.22 14.43 -24.24
N LYS A 248 9.79 15.25 -25.13
CA LYS A 248 9.78 14.98 -26.58
C LYS A 248 10.50 13.69 -26.95
N ARG A 249 11.41 13.22 -26.08
CA ARG A 249 12.22 12.02 -26.28
C ARG A 249 11.61 10.77 -25.63
N CYS A 250 10.50 10.89 -24.92
CA CYS A 250 9.80 9.76 -24.30
C CYS A 250 8.90 9.03 -25.32
N SER A 251 9.51 8.24 -26.21
CA SER A 251 8.84 7.57 -27.34
C SER A 251 7.78 6.53 -26.95
N ASN A 252 7.88 5.96 -25.75
CA ASN A 252 6.95 4.93 -25.25
C ASN A 252 5.80 5.49 -24.40
N LEU A 253 5.79 6.80 -24.15
CA LEU A 253 4.82 7.44 -23.27
C LEU A 253 3.45 7.49 -23.95
N VAL A 254 2.46 6.85 -23.32
CA VAL A 254 1.05 6.84 -23.79
C VAL A 254 0.15 7.74 -22.94
N GLU A 255 0.59 8.08 -21.74
CA GLU A 255 -0.16 8.92 -20.80
C GLU A 255 0.83 9.71 -19.92
N PHE A 256 0.63 11.02 -19.83
CA PHE A 256 1.37 11.90 -18.94
C PHE A 256 0.41 12.71 -18.09
N ALA A 257 0.69 12.82 -16.80
CA ALA A 257 -0.12 13.63 -15.91
C ALA A 257 0.74 14.39 -14.91
N ILE A 258 0.34 15.63 -14.60
CA ILE A 258 1.04 16.47 -13.62
C ILE A 258 0.10 17.44 -12.90
N THR A 259 0.40 17.75 -11.64
CA THR A 259 -0.23 18.89 -10.94
C THR A 259 0.44 20.19 -11.32
N ASN A 260 -0.34 21.24 -11.61
CA ASN A 260 0.17 22.58 -11.94
C ASN A 260 1.20 22.54 -13.09
N PRO A 261 0.83 22.07 -14.29
CA PRO A 261 1.76 21.98 -15.41
C PRO A 261 2.37 23.35 -15.73
N PRO A 262 3.71 23.45 -15.87
CA PRO A 262 4.33 24.68 -16.34
C PRO A 262 4.00 24.92 -17.83
N PRO A 263 4.04 26.18 -18.32
CA PRO A 263 3.68 26.52 -19.70
C PRO A 263 4.39 25.66 -20.75
N GLN A 264 5.68 25.38 -20.53
CA GLN A 264 6.51 24.55 -21.41
C GLN A 264 5.91 23.16 -21.66
N VAL A 265 5.26 22.54 -20.67
CA VAL A 265 4.61 21.23 -20.85
C VAL A 265 3.47 21.31 -21.86
N SER A 266 2.68 22.39 -21.82
CA SER A 266 1.58 22.61 -22.77
C SER A 266 2.09 22.96 -24.17
N GLU A 267 3.23 23.63 -24.28
CA GLU A 267 3.89 23.89 -25.57
C GLU A 267 4.42 22.59 -26.21
N ILE A 268 4.90 21.66 -25.39
CA ILE A 268 5.47 20.38 -25.85
C ILE A 268 4.39 19.36 -26.20
N LEU A 269 3.42 19.16 -25.31
CA LEU A 269 2.40 18.12 -25.43
C LEU A 269 1.10 18.61 -26.09
N GLY A 270 0.97 19.93 -26.30
CA GLY A 270 -0.24 20.57 -26.79
C GLY A 270 -1.21 20.94 -25.68
N THR A 271 -2.25 21.71 -26.05
CA THR A 271 -3.27 22.22 -25.12
C THR A 271 -4.47 21.30 -24.94
N LYS A 272 -4.52 20.18 -25.66
CA LYS A 272 -5.58 19.17 -25.50
C LYS A 272 -5.21 18.26 -24.31
N ASN A 273 -5.78 18.56 -23.15
CA ASN A 273 -5.63 17.78 -21.93
C ASN A 273 -6.97 17.61 -21.22
N GLU A 274 -7.00 16.71 -20.25
CA GLU A 274 -8.14 16.47 -19.38
C GLU A 274 -7.79 16.78 -17.92
N SER A 275 -8.64 17.57 -17.28
CA SER A 275 -8.48 17.91 -15.88
C SER A 275 -9.16 16.88 -14.99
N TYR A 276 -8.38 16.17 -14.17
CA TYR A 276 -8.89 15.26 -13.16
C TYR A 276 -8.81 15.87 -11.76
N ARG A 277 -9.90 15.74 -10.99
CA ARG A 277 -9.99 16.24 -9.62
C ARG A 277 -10.08 15.09 -8.63
N LEU A 278 -8.97 14.76 -7.99
CA LEU A 278 -8.95 13.82 -6.89
C LEU A 278 -9.34 14.52 -5.58
N LYS A 279 -10.43 14.06 -4.96
CA LYS A 279 -10.85 14.54 -3.63
C LYS A 279 -10.05 13.81 -2.55
N VAL A 280 -9.14 14.52 -1.88
CA VAL A 280 -8.30 13.94 -0.81
C VAL A 280 -8.93 14.16 0.56
N SER A 281 -9.64 15.28 0.76
CA SER A 281 -10.43 15.53 1.97
C SER A 281 -11.60 16.47 1.67
N LYS A 282 -12.43 16.80 2.68
CA LYS A 282 -13.53 17.78 2.51
C LYS A 282 -13.04 19.14 1.99
N ASN A 283 -11.81 19.53 2.33
CA ASN A 283 -11.25 20.85 2.03
C ASN A 283 -10.04 20.82 1.08
N SER A 284 -9.57 19.64 0.66
CA SER A 284 -8.42 19.49 -0.24
C SER A 284 -8.79 18.72 -1.50
N LYS A 285 -8.58 19.36 -2.65
CA LYS A 285 -8.70 18.76 -3.98
C LYS A 285 -7.34 18.85 -4.65
N ILE A 286 -6.88 17.73 -5.20
CA ILE A 286 -5.72 17.70 -6.08
C ILE A 286 -6.25 17.76 -7.50
N LEU A 287 -5.79 18.75 -8.26
CA LEU A 287 -6.05 18.88 -9.68
C LEU A 287 -4.83 18.37 -10.44
N THR A 288 -5.01 17.33 -11.25
CA THR A 288 -4.02 16.83 -12.20
C THR A 288 -4.51 17.07 -13.61
N GLU A 289 -3.62 17.53 -14.48
CA GLU A 289 -3.89 17.64 -15.92
C GLU A 289 -3.28 16.42 -16.63
N HIS A 290 -4.03 15.82 -17.55
CA HIS A 290 -3.71 14.54 -18.19
C HIS A 290 -3.63 14.70 -19.71
N TRP A 291 -2.58 14.14 -20.32
CA TRP A 291 -2.39 14.04 -21.76
C TRP A 291 -2.37 12.56 -22.16
N HIS A 292 -3.09 12.22 -23.23
CA HIS A 292 -3.20 10.88 -23.78
C HIS A 292 -2.69 10.83 -25.22
N PHE A 293 -1.89 9.81 -25.52
CA PHE A 293 -1.22 9.66 -26.82
C PHE A 293 -1.60 8.33 -27.51
N THR A 294 -2.86 7.91 -27.41
CA THR A 294 -3.33 6.64 -28.00
C THR A 294 -3.18 6.64 -29.52
N LYS A 295 -2.82 5.48 -30.10
CA LYS A 295 -2.72 5.31 -31.57
C LYS A 295 -4.08 5.28 -32.28
N ASN A 296 -5.17 5.09 -31.54
CA ASN A 296 -6.53 5.19 -32.04
C ASN A 296 -7.24 6.26 -31.20
N ASP A 297 -7.90 7.21 -31.86
CA ASP A 297 -8.53 8.43 -31.30
C ASP A 297 -9.68 8.18 -30.31
N GLU A 298 -9.83 6.97 -29.77
CA GLU A 298 -10.75 6.72 -28.65
C GLU A 298 -10.03 7.01 -27.33
N ILE A 299 -10.25 8.22 -26.82
CA ILE A 299 -9.84 8.59 -25.47
C ILE A 299 -10.61 7.67 -24.51
N SER A 300 -9.89 6.74 -23.89
CA SER A 300 -10.42 5.92 -22.79
C SER A 300 -10.87 6.85 -21.68
N SER A 301 -12.17 6.88 -21.35
CA SER A 301 -12.75 7.68 -20.26
C SER A 301 -12.30 7.25 -18.84
N LYS A 302 -11.23 6.47 -18.74
CA LYS A 302 -10.65 5.92 -17.51
C LYS A 302 -9.14 6.17 -17.55
N PHE A 303 -8.69 7.06 -16.67
CA PHE A 303 -7.27 7.30 -16.41
C PHE A 303 -6.64 6.06 -15.78
N TYR A 304 -5.38 5.76 -16.08
CA TYR A 304 -4.78 4.50 -15.63
C TYR A 304 -4.74 4.39 -14.10
N PHE A 305 -4.27 5.44 -13.43
CA PHE A 305 -4.18 5.49 -11.96
C PHE A 305 -5.47 5.94 -11.26
N HIS A 306 -6.42 6.51 -12.00
CA HIS A 306 -7.71 6.97 -11.46
C HIS A 306 -8.89 6.17 -11.98
N SER A 307 -8.63 5.04 -12.61
CA SER A 307 -9.69 4.10 -12.95
C SER A 307 -10.35 3.72 -11.63
N ASP A 308 -11.65 4.01 -11.53
CA ASP A 308 -12.44 3.65 -10.36
C ASP A 308 -12.07 2.22 -9.97
N LYS A 309 -11.61 2.01 -8.73
CA LYS A 309 -11.54 0.67 -8.10
C LYS A 309 -12.92 -0.05 -8.17
N SER A 310 -13.97 0.66 -8.62
CA SER A 310 -15.34 0.22 -8.94
C SER A 310 -15.52 -0.45 -10.32
N LEU A 311 -14.47 -0.72 -11.12
CA LEU A 311 -14.60 -1.60 -12.30
C LEU A 311 -14.97 -3.07 -11.97
N MET A 312 -15.26 -3.39 -10.70
CA MET A 312 -15.89 -4.62 -10.26
C MET A 312 -17.41 -4.47 -10.02
N GLU A 313 -18.00 -3.32 -10.31
CA GLU A 313 -19.46 -3.13 -10.39
C GLU A 313 -19.84 -2.87 -11.86
N SER A 314 -19.73 -3.90 -12.70
CA SER A 314 -20.55 -3.93 -13.90
C SER A 314 -22.00 -3.99 -13.43
N GLN A 315 -22.77 -2.95 -13.75
CA GLN A 315 -24.22 -3.03 -13.67
C GLN A 315 -24.65 -4.20 -14.54
N SER A 316 -25.19 -5.25 -13.90
CA SER A 316 -25.80 -6.36 -14.61
C SER A 316 -26.89 -5.81 -15.54
N PRO A 317 -27.07 -6.36 -16.75
CA PRO A 317 -28.26 -6.08 -17.54
C PRO A 317 -29.48 -6.39 -16.67
N ILE A 318 -30.44 -5.46 -16.61
CA ILE A 318 -31.70 -5.67 -15.90
C ILE A 318 -32.45 -6.80 -16.59
N ILE A 319 -32.25 -8.04 -16.11
CA ILE A 319 -33.19 -9.12 -16.33
C ILE A 319 -34.31 -8.89 -15.33
N THR A 320 -35.45 -8.41 -15.81
CA THR A 320 -36.68 -8.25 -15.03
C THR A 320 -37.13 -9.61 -14.49
N GLN A 321 -36.75 -9.91 -13.25
CA GLN A 321 -37.45 -10.89 -12.42
C GLN A 321 -38.48 -10.18 -11.51
N PRO A 322 -39.56 -10.86 -11.12
CA PRO A 322 -40.67 -10.24 -10.40
C PRO A 322 -40.23 -9.67 -9.05
N ARG A 323 -40.68 -8.44 -8.77
CA ARG A 323 -40.39 -7.70 -7.53
C ARG A 323 -40.86 -8.48 -6.30
N VAL A 324 -39.91 -8.94 -5.50
CA VAL A 324 -40.12 -9.13 -4.06
C VAL A 324 -39.59 -7.89 -3.35
N SER A 325 -40.49 -7.14 -2.73
CA SER A 325 -40.17 -5.91 -2.01
C SER A 325 -39.28 -6.21 -0.79
N ARG A 326 -38.01 -5.82 -0.87
CA ARG A 326 -37.17 -5.58 0.30
C ARG A 326 -36.66 -4.15 0.27
N TRP A 327 -36.79 -3.49 1.42
CA TRP A 327 -36.47 -2.09 1.63
C TRP A 327 -35.02 -1.80 1.25
N THR A 328 -34.82 -0.87 0.33
CA THR A 328 -33.52 -0.41 -0.15
C THR A 328 -32.99 0.69 0.78
N ASN A 329 -31.85 0.46 1.42
CA ASN A 329 -31.07 1.54 2.04
C ASN A 329 -30.22 2.22 0.95
N ASP A 330 -30.32 3.55 0.89
CA ASP A 330 -29.60 4.43 -0.04
C ASP A 330 -28.09 4.14 -0.06
N PRO A 331 -27.49 3.83 -1.24
CA PRO A 331 -26.06 3.56 -1.40
C PRO A 331 -25.16 4.70 -0.88
N LYS A 332 -25.59 5.97 -1.02
CA LYS A 332 -24.84 7.12 -0.51
C LYS A 332 -24.84 7.15 1.01
N LYS A 333 -25.93 6.68 1.64
CA LYS A 333 -26.06 6.55 3.08
C LYS A 333 -25.15 5.42 3.61
N LEU A 334 -25.00 4.32 2.88
CA LEU A 334 -24.07 3.23 3.21
C LEU A 334 -22.59 3.64 3.11
N GLN A 335 -22.23 4.44 2.10
CA GLN A 335 -20.87 4.97 1.97
C GLN A 335 -20.56 6.01 3.06
N TYR A 336 -21.51 6.90 3.35
CA TYR A 336 -21.41 7.85 4.47
C TYR A 336 -21.31 7.14 5.83
N ILE A 337 -22.05 6.05 6.04
CA ILE A 337 -21.96 5.23 7.26
C ILE A 337 -20.59 4.56 7.37
N ARG A 338 -20.02 4.06 6.26
CA ARG A 338 -18.67 3.46 6.25
C ARG A 338 -17.56 4.47 6.54
N GLU A 339 -17.59 5.62 5.90
CA GLU A 339 -16.62 6.70 6.13
C GLU A 339 -16.71 7.22 7.56
N ASN A 340 -17.93 7.37 8.10
CA ASN A 340 -18.11 7.81 9.49
C ASN A 340 -17.80 6.72 10.52
N ALA A 341 -17.97 5.43 10.21
CA ALA A 341 -17.56 4.35 11.10
C ALA A 341 -16.03 4.30 11.24
N MET A 342 -15.30 4.53 10.14
CA MET A 342 -13.84 4.65 10.16
C MET A 342 -13.40 5.89 10.95
N ILE A 343 -13.99 7.06 10.68
CA ILE A 343 -13.69 8.31 11.42
C ILE A 343 -14.03 8.18 12.91
N LYS A 344 -15.12 7.49 13.25
CA LYS A 344 -15.53 7.24 14.65
C LYS A 344 -14.54 6.32 15.36
N MET A 345 -14.07 5.24 14.71
CA MET A 345 -13.00 4.39 15.27
C MET A 345 -11.69 5.15 15.47
N PHE A 346 -11.30 6.04 14.56
CA PHE A 346 -10.10 6.87 14.73
C PHE A 346 -10.23 7.90 15.85
N LYS A 347 -11.41 8.50 16.03
CA LYS A 347 -11.68 9.41 17.16
C LYS A 347 -11.73 8.68 18.51
N GLU A 348 -12.24 7.44 18.54
CA GLU A 348 -12.19 6.60 19.73
C GLU A 348 -10.73 6.21 20.07
N LEU A 349 -9.86 6.05 19.07
CA LEU A 349 -8.40 5.86 19.28
C LEU A 349 -7.70 7.09 19.90
N ASP A 350 -8.03 8.30 19.44
CA ASP A 350 -7.42 9.53 19.98
C ASP A 350 -7.91 9.84 21.40
N HIS A 351 -9.15 9.47 21.75
CA HIS A 351 -9.73 9.74 23.07
C HIS A 351 -9.18 8.80 24.16
N TYR A 352 -8.90 7.54 23.82
CA TYR A 352 -8.23 6.60 24.74
C TYR A 352 -6.76 6.94 24.99
N SER A 353 -6.12 7.70 24.09
CA SER A 353 -4.72 8.12 24.25
C SER A 353 -4.55 9.37 25.12
N SER A 354 -5.64 10.07 25.47
CA SER A 354 -5.60 11.28 26.32
C SER A 354 -5.97 11.02 27.78
N GLU A 355 -6.52 9.86 28.13
CA GLU A 355 -6.99 9.56 29.49
C GLU A 355 -5.98 8.78 30.35
N ASP A 356 -4.87 8.29 29.77
CA ASP A 356 -3.86 7.47 30.48
C ASP A 356 -2.52 8.18 30.78
N GLU A 357 -2.36 9.48 30.48
CA GLU A 357 -1.09 10.20 30.71
C GLU A 357 -0.93 10.87 32.10
N ASP A 358 -1.97 10.91 32.94
CA ASP A 358 -1.90 11.66 34.21
C ASP A 358 -1.64 10.81 35.47
N ASN A 359 -1.26 9.54 35.37
CA ASN A 359 -1.00 8.76 36.59
C ASN A 359 -0.01 7.60 36.46
N TYR A 360 1.27 7.87 36.17
CA TYR A 360 2.37 6.97 36.61
C TYR A 360 3.76 7.63 36.55
N PHE A 361 4.04 8.54 37.48
CA PHE A 361 5.42 8.85 37.88
C PHE A 361 5.57 8.53 39.38
N SER A 362 6.01 7.32 39.70
CA SER A 362 6.58 7.03 41.02
C SER A 362 7.34 5.70 41.02
N THR A 363 8.53 5.74 41.63
CA THR A 363 9.34 4.63 42.17
C THR A 363 9.91 3.61 41.20
N TYR A 364 11.22 3.69 40.97
CA TYR A 364 12.15 2.57 41.21
C TYR A 364 13.58 3.13 41.38
N ASP A 365 14.04 3.16 42.63
CA ASP A 365 15.46 3.17 43.01
C ASP A 365 15.87 1.75 43.45
N ASP A 366 17.19 1.53 43.36
CA ASP A 366 18.03 0.47 43.96
C ASP A 366 17.99 -0.96 43.39
N TYR A 367 19.10 -1.38 42.78
CA TYR A 367 20.07 -2.26 43.45
C TYR A 367 21.48 -2.17 42.83
N ASP A 368 22.43 -2.16 43.75
CA ASP A 368 23.88 -1.98 43.72
C ASP A 368 24.64 -3.30 43.43
N ASP A 369 25.85 -3.20 42.86
CA ASP A 369 27.08 -3.87 43.32
C ASP A 369 28.28 -3.64 42.37
N GLY A 370 29.40 -3.14 42.93
CA GLY A 370 30.74 -3.36 42.37
C GLY A 370 31.81 -2.27 42.54
N TYR A 371 32.38 -2.17 43.75
CA TYR A 371 33.66 -1.54 44.18
C TYR A 371 34.74 -1.30 43.10
N ASP A 372 35.44 -0.14 43.11
CA ASP A 372 36.74 0.04 43.81
C ASP A 372 37.38 1.45 43.67
N GLU A 373 37.99 1.88 44.79
CA GLU A 373 39.03 2.86 45.13
C GLU A 373 39.48 4.08 44.26
N SER A 374 39.34 5.23 44.94
CA SER A 374 40.38 6.23 45.23
C SER A 374 40.50 7.53 44.40
N LEU A 375 40.69 8.61 45.19
CA LEU A 375 41.34 9.89 44.90
C LEU A 375 40.54 10.98 44.16
N GLY A 376 40.09 11.96 44.94
CA GLY A 376 40.76 13.26 44.88
C GLY A 376 39.93 14.48 44.49
N ILE A 377 39.57 15.24 45.52
CA ILE A 377 39.61 16.71 45.61
C ILE A 377 38.43 17.52 45.01
N SER A 378 37.90 18.34 45.93
CA SER A 378 36.93 19.43 45.92
C SER A 378 36.98 20.43 44.75
N TYR A 379 35.86 21.06 44.42
CA TYR A 379 35.54 22.40 44.93
C TYR A 379 34.08 22.81 44.71
N GLU A 380 33.63 23.61 45.67
CA GLU A 380 32.33 24.23 45.88
C GLU A 380 31.81 25.06 44.71
N SER A 381 30.48 25.14 44.56
CA SER A 381 29.76 26.40 44.78
C SER A 381 28.25 26.15 44.80
N TYR A 382 27.68 26.49 45.94
CA TYR A 382 26.28 26.42 46.30
C TYR A 382 25.61 27.78 46.09
N LEU A 383 24.29 27.70 45.86
CA LEU A 383 23.24 28.67 46.19
C LEU A 383 23.00 29.86 45.25
N ASP A 384 22.00 29.64 44.41
CA ASP A 384 20.65 30.20 44.57
C ASP A 384 20.46 31.51 45.35
N SER A 385 19.77 32.40 44.65
CA SER A 385 18.69 33.29 45.08
C SER A 385 18.36 33.38 46.58
N GLN A 386 18.30 34.63 47.10
CA GLN A 386 17.04 35.18 47.63
C GLN A 386 17.16 36.62 48.20
N PHE A 387 16.08 37.38 47.92
CA PHE A 387 15.55 38.58 48.60
C PHE A 387 16.26 39.94 48.53
N GLY A 388 15.63 40.82 47.74
CA GLY A 388 15.67 42.27 47.76
C GLY A 388 14.54 42.80 46.89
#